data_AF-A0A920TF99-F1
#
_entry.id   AF-A0A920TF99-F1
#
_cell.length_a   1.000
_cell.length_b   1.000
_cell.length_c   1.000
_cell.angle_alpha   90.00
_cell.angle_beta   90.00
_cell.angle_gamma   90.00
#
_symmetry.space_group_name_H-M   'P 1'
#
loop_
_entity.id
_entity.type
_entity.pdbx_description
1 polymer ?
#
loop_
_entity_poly.entity_id
_entity_poly.type
_entity_poly.pdbx_seq_one_letter_code
_entity_poly.pdbx_strand_id
1 'polypeptide(L)'
;MGILLALIDRDRSGEGQWVHTSLLEAQISMLDFQAARWLIDGEVPPQAGNNHPTGIPMGVYPTSDGAINIAAAGEVLWKRFIGVIGAPELAEDNRYADGEARSTNREALNKTLESITVKKN
;
A
#
# COMPACT_ATOMS: atom_id res chain seq x y z
N MET A 1 -22.75 -4.97 -1.80
CA MET A 1 -23.32 -4.30 -0.61
C MET A 1 -24.80 -3.94 -0.76
N GLY A 2 -25.24 -3.30 -1.85
CA GLY A 2 -26.61 -2.74 -1.98
C GLY A 2 -27.77 -3.69 -1.64
N ILE A 3 -27.75 -4.94 -2.12
CA ILE A 3 -28.84 -5.91 -1.85
C ILE A 3 -28.96 -6.24 -0.35
N LEU A 4 -27.83 -6.46 0.34
CA LEU A 4 -27.84 -6.77 1.78
C LEU A 4 -28.41 -5.60 2.60
N LEU A 5 -28.04 -4.36 2.23
CA LEU A 5 -28.57 -3.17 2.89
C LEU A 5 -30.07 -3.00 2.65
N ALA A 6 -30.54 -3.26 1.44
CA ALA A 6 -31.97 -3.25 1.12
C ALA A 6 -32.78 -4.29 1.92
N LEU A 7 -32.21 -5.46 2.18
CA LEU A 7 -32.85 -6.48 3.01
C LEU A 7 -32.92 -6.10 4.49
N ILE A 8 -31.84 -5.49 5.01
CA ILE A 8 -31.80 -4.98 6.40
C ILE A 8 -32.83 -3.86 6.58
N ASP A 9 -32.93 -2.94 5.62
CA ASP A 9 -33.92 -1.87 5.67
C ASP A 9 -35.35 -2.42 5.64
N ARG A 10 -35.63 -3.37 4.74
CA ARG A 10 -36.95 -4.02 4.63
C ARG A 10 -37.39 -4.68 5.94
N ASP A 11 -36.49 -5.22 6.75
CA ASP A 11 -36.84 -5.80 8.06
C ASP A 11 -37.45 -4.77 9.02
N ARG A 12 -37.09 -3.50 8.86
CA ARG A 12 -37.60 -2.39 9.67
C ARG A 12 -38.75 -1.65 8.98
N SER A 13 -38.63 -1.38 7.68
CA SER A 13 -39.59 -0.59 6.91
C SER A 13 -40.78 -1.41 6.42
N GLY A 14 -40.59 -2.72 6.24
CA GLY A 14 -41.56 -3.60 5.57
C GLY A 14 -41.59 -3.45 4.04
N GLU A 15 -40.78 -2.55 3.47
CA GLU A 15 -40.83 -2.19 2.06
C GLU A 15 -39.60 -2.68 1.29
N GLY A 16 -39.81 -3.04 0.01
CA GLY A 16 -38.72 -3.26 -0.92
C GLY A 16 -38.16 -1.94 -1.46
N GLN A 17 -36.98 -1.98 -2.06
CA GLN A 17 -36.38 -0.81 -2.70
C GLN A 17 -35.64 -1.21 -3.98
N TRP A 18 -35.47 -0.24 -4.89
CA TRP A 18 -34.72 -0.43 -6.12
C TRP A 18 -33.23 -0.21 -5.86
N VAL A 19 -32.40 -1.19 -6.19
CA VAL A 19 -30.95 -1.12 -6.03
C VAL A 19 -30.31 -0.91 -7.40
N HIS A 20 -29.68 0.23 -7.62
CA HIS A 20 -28.94 0.53 -8.84
C HIS A 20 -27.44 0.56 -8.60
N THR A 21 -26.68 0.22 -9.64
CA THR A 21 -25.23 0.29 -9.64
C THR A 21 -24.73 0.42 -11.07
N SER A 22 -23.52 0.97 -11.22
CA SER A 22 -22.80 1.03 -12.49
C SER A 22 -21.43 0.38 -12.35
N LEU A 23 -20.94 -0.27 -13.42
CA LEU A 23 -19.56 -0.75 -13.49
C LEU A 23 -18.56 0.41 -13.40
N LEU A 24 -18.92 1.58 -13.94
CA LEU A 24 -18.10 2.78 -13.88
C LEU A 24 -18.02 3.34 -12.45
N GLU A 25 -19.17 3.47 -11.77
CA GLU A 25 -19.22 3.95 -10.38
C GLU A 25 -18.45 3.02 -9.44
N ALA A 26 -18.58 1.71 -9.63
CA ALA A 26 -17.83 0.72 -8.87
C ALA A 26 -16.32 0.91 -9.07
N GLN A 27 -15.87 1.09 -10.32
CA GLN A 27 -14.45 1.29 -10.61
C GLN A 27 -13.91 2.62 -10.08
N ILE A 28 -14.69 3.71 -10.18
CA ILE A 28 -14.34 5.01 -9.61
C ILE A 28 -14.22 4.89 -8.08
N SER A 29 -15.15 4.20 -7.42
CA SER A 29 -15.10 3.97 -5.98
C SER A 29 -13.86 3.16 -5.56
N MET A 30 -13.37 2.27 -6.42
CA MET A 30 -12.16 1.48 -6.15
C MET A 30 -10.85 2.28 -6.31
N LEU A 31 -10.88 3.49 -6.88
CA LEU A 31 -9.68 4.32 -7.02
C LEU A 31 -9.14 4.79 -5.66
N ASP A 32 -10.01 4.92 -4.65
CA ASP A 32 -9.65 5.28 -3.28
C ASP A 32 -8.64 6.47 -3.24
N PHE A 33 -7.45 6.28 -2.67
CA PHE A 33 -6.46 7.35 -2.55
C PHE A 33 -5.88 7.81 -3.90
N GLN A 34 -5.99 7.03 -4.98
CA GLN A 34 -5.58 7.49 -6.32
C GLN A 34 -6.49 8.61 -6.83
N ALA A 35 -7.78 8.58 -6.49
CA ALA A 35 -8.68 9.69 -6.79
C ALA A 35 -8.32 10.94 -5.98
N ALA A 36 -7.92 10.77 -4.72
CA ALA A 36 -7.50 11.87 -3.86
C ALA A 36 -6.25 12.59 -4.40
N ARG A 37 -5.27 11.85 -4.93
CA ARG A 37 -4.06 12.45 -5.55
C ARG A 37 -4.40 13.42 -6.69
N TRP A 38 -5.42 13.11 -7.48
CA TRP A 38 -5.88 14.04 -8.51
C TRP A 38 -6.74 15.17 -7.94
N LEU A 39 -7.74 14.84 -7.12
CA LEU A 39 -8.70 15.81 -6.58
C LEU A 39 -8.06 16.86 -5.67
N ILE A 40 -7.01 16.49 -4.94
CA ILE A 40 -6.34 17.35 -3.94
C ILE A 40 -5.04 17.91 -4.50
N ASP A 41 -4.16 17.05 -5.01
CA ASP A 41 -2.79 17.45 -5.39
C ASP A 41 -2.69 17.81 -6.88
N GLY A 42 -3.74 17.60 -7.67
CA GLY A 42 -3.71 17.79 -9.13
C GLY A 42 -2.83 16.79 -9.87
N GLU A 43 -2.39 15.73 -9.18
CA GLU A 43 -1.49 14.73 -9.73
C GLU A 43 -2.28 13.66 -10.51
N VAL A 44 -1.88 13.39 -11.76
CA VAL A 44 -2.33 12.20 -12.48
C VAL A 44 -1.35 11.05 -12.17
N PRO A 45 -1.73 10.06 -11.34
CA PRO A 45 -0.79 9.07 -10.86
C PRO A 45 -0.33 8.12 -11.99
N PRO A 46 0.99 7.90 -12.17
CA PRO A 46 1.48 6.89 -13.09
C PRO A 46 1.33 5.49 -12.50
N GLN A 47 1.55 4.46 -13.32
CA GLN A 47 1.64 3.07 -12.83
C GLN A 47 2.83 2.92 -11.88
N ALA A 48 2.59 2.40 -10.68
CA ALA A 48 3.61 2.16 -9.66
C ALA A 48 4.09 0.69 -9.60
N GLY A 49 3.51 -0.19 -10.42
CA GLY A 49 3.76 -1.63 -10.36
C GLY A 49 3.41 -2.18 -8.98
N ASN A 50 4.34 -2.94 -8.40
CA ASN A 50 4.18 -3.56 -7.08
C ASN A 50 4.56 -2.65 -5.90
N ASN A 51 4.93 -1.39 -6.13
CA ASN A 51 5.27 -0.46 -5.05
C ASN A 51 4.04 0.29 -4.55
N HIS A 52 3.98 0.59 -3.26
CA HIS A 52 3.08 1.61 -2.77
C HIS A 52 3.54 2.98 -3.29
N PRO A 53 2.65 3.82 -3.83
CA PRO A 53 3.04 5.09 -4.43
C PRO A 53 3.67 6.07 -3.44
N THR A 54 3.26 6.04 -2.16
CA THR A 54 3.64 7.05 -1.15
C THR A 54 4.25 6.46 0.13
N GLY A 55 4.22 5.14 0.31
CA GLY A 55 4.64 4.47 1.55
C GLY A 55 5.90 3.67 1.28
N ILE A 56 7.02 4.01 1.92
CA ILE A 56 8.30 3.36 1.66
C ILE A 56 8.96 2.89 2.96
N PRO A 57 9.46 1.64 3.03
CA PRO A 57 9.33 0.58 2.03
C PRO A 57 7.94 -0.07 2.08
N MET A 58 7.28 -0.20 0.92
CA MET A 58 6.09 -1.02 0.77
C MET A 58 5.98 -1.54 -0.66
N GLY A 59 6.02 -2.86 -0.83
CA GLY A 59 5.92 -3.51 -2.13
C GLY A 59 6.35 -4.97 -2.13
N VAL A 60 6.55 -5.53 -3.32
CA VAL A 60 6.94 -6.94 -3.50
C VAL A 60 8.45 -7.08 -3.57
N TYR A 61 9.00 -7.99 -2.77
CA TYR A 61 10.43 -8.30 -2.68
C TYR A 61 10.65 -9.81 -2.89
N PRO A 62 11.63 -10.22 -3.70
CA PRO A 62 11.99 -11.63 -3.90
C PRO A 62 12.63 -12.22 -2.64
N THR A 63 12.34 -13.49 -2.38
CA THR A 63 12.98 -14.33 -1.35
C THR A 63 13.74 -15.47 -2.01
N SER A 64 14.30 -16.37 -1.23
CA SER A 64 14.99 -17.57 -1.72
C SER A 64 14.08 -18.54 -2.49
N ASP A 65 12.79 -18.57 -2.17
CA ASP A 65 11.81 -19.55 -2.62
C ASP A 65 10.54 -18.94 -3.25
N GLY A 66 10.49 -17.61 -3.38
CA GLY A 66 9.33 -16.92 -3.89
C GLY A 66 9.43 -15.40 -3.79
N ALA A 67 8.31 -14.76 -3.48
CA ALA A 67 8.25 -13.33 -3.23
C ALA A 67 7.26 -13.02 -2.11
N ILE A 68 7.56 -11.98 -1.35
CA ILE A 68 6.71 -11.50 -0.26
C ILE A 68 6.36 -10.04 -0.47
N ASN A 69 5.19 -9.63 0.02
CA ASN A 69 4.84 -8.22 0.12
C ASN A 69 5.27 -7.71 1.50
N ILE A 70 6.12 -6.68 1.53
CA ILE A 70 6.55 -6.02 2.76
C ILE A 70 5.83 -4.69 2.82
N ALA A 71 5.25 -4.36 3.97
CA ALA A 71 4.66 -3.05 4.25
C ALA A 71 5.23 -2.52 5.57
N ALA A 72 6.39 -1.86 5.49
CA ALA A 72 7.12 -1.33 6.64
C ALA A 72 7.31 0.19 6.55
N ALA A 73 6.32 0.88 5.96
CA ALA A 73 6.26 2.33 5.92
C ALA A 73 5.96 2.92 7.31
N GLY A 74 6.50 4.12 7.58
CA GLY A 74 6.38 4.79 8.87
C GLY A 74 7.42 4.30 9.90
N GLU A 75 7.72 5.16 10.86
CA GLU A 75 8.93 5.02 11.68
C GLU A 75 8.92 3.80 12.61
N VAL A 76 7.78 3.50 13.21
CA VAL A 76 7.64 2.35 14.13
C VAL A 76 7.81 1.04 13.38
N LEU A 77 7.16 0.90 12.22
CA LEU A 77 7.26 -0.33 11.41
C LEU A 77 8.65 -0.46 10.79
N TRP A 78 9.23 0.64 10.30
CA TRP A 78 10.59 0.68 9.78
C TRP A 78 11.61 0.14 10.78
N LYS A 79 11.64 0.67 12.02
CA LYS A 79 12.58 0.21 13.07
C LYS A 79 12.39 -1.25 13.44
N ARG A 80 11.14 -1.73 13.53
CA ARG A 80 10.86 -3.14 13.81
C ARG A 80 11.32 -4.03 12.65
N PHE A 81 11.07 -3.60 11.42
CA PHE A 81 11.41 -4.33 10.22
C PHE A 81 12.91 -4.53 10.07
N ILE A 82 13.71 -3.46 10.19
CA ILE A 82 15.18 -3.55 10.11
C ILE A 82 15.76 -4.47 11.20
N GLY A 83 15.15 -4.50 12.39
CA GLY A 83 15.51 -5.43 13.46
C GLY A 83 15.22 -6.90 13.11
N VAL A 84 14.08 -7.18 12.48
CA VAL A 84 13.69 -8.54 12.06
C VAL A 84 14.56 -9.06 10.91
N ILE A 85 14.87 -8.22 9.92
CA ILE A 85 15.74 -8.64 8.81
C ILE A 85 17.21 -8.73 9.21
N GLY A 86 17.58 -8.15 10.35
CA GLY A 86 18.94 -8.16 10.87
C GLY A 86 19.86 -7.19 10.15
N ALA A 87 19.32 -6.02 9.77
CA ALA A 87 20.04 -4.96 9.06
C ALA A 87 20.01 -3.62 9.83
N PRO A 88 20.51 -3.58 11.08
CA PRO A 88 20.48 -2.37 11.90
C PRO A 88 21.25 -1.20 11.28
N GLU A 89 22.23 -1.45 10.42
CA GLU A 89 22.99 -0.43 9.68
C GLU A 89 22.10 0.46 8.81
N LEU A 90 20.93 -0.04 8.38
CA LEU A 90 19.96 0.76 7.61
C LEU A 90 19.29 1.84 8.45
N ALA A 91 19.29 1.72 9.79
CA ALA A 91 18.82 2.80 10.67
C ALA A 91 19.82 3.95 10.79
N GLU A 92 21.10 3.68 10.53
CA GLU A 92 22.18 4.67 10.64
C GLU A 92 22.47 5.38 9.31
N ASP A 93 21.96 4.83 8.20
CA ASP A 93 22.10 5.43 6.88
C ASP A 93 21.15 6.65 6.73
N ASN A 94 21.74 7.84 6.61
CA ASN A 94 21.01 9.09 6.40
C ASN A 94 20.09 9.07 5.17
N ARG A 95 20.33 8.20 4.18
CA ARG A 95 19.44 8.01 3.03
C ARG A 95 18.08 7.41 3.42
N TYR A 96 17.98 6.79 4.59
CA TYR A 96 16.79 6.08 5.07
C TYR A 96 16.25 6.59 6.41
N ALA A 97 16.76 7.74 6.88
CA ALA A 97 16.50 8.30 8.21
C ALA A 97 15.00 8.55 8.49
N ASP A 98 14.23 8.96 7.49
CA ASP A 98 12.80 9.21 7.61
C ASP A 98 12.03 8.79 6.34
N GLY A 99 10.71 9.00 6.35
CA GLY A 99 9.85 8.62 5.23
C GLY A 99 10.17 9.35 3.92
N GLU A 100 10.58 10.62 4.00
CA GLU A 100 10.91 11.43 2.82
C GLU A 100 12.25 11.00 2.23
N ALA A 101 13.27 10.80 3.08
CA ALA A 101 14.56 10.25 2.69
C ALA A 101 14.40 8.88 2.03
N ARG A 102 13.59 7.99 2.62
CA ARG A 102 13.27 6.68 2.02
C ARG A 102 12.51 6.81 0.69
N SER A 103 11.61 7.78 0.56
CA SER A 103 10.91 8.05 -0.70
C SER A 103 11.88 8.51 -1.80
N THR A 104 12.73 9.49 -1.51
CA THR A 104 13.77 10.00 -2.41
C THR A 104 14.74 8.89 -2.84
N ASN A 105 15.08 7.99 -1.92
CA ASN A 105 16.04 6.90 -2.15
C ASN A 105 15.36 5.54 -2.42
N ARG A 106 14.08 5.53 -2.85
CA ARG A 106 13.27 4.30 -2.97
C ARG A 106 13.96 3.19 -3.75
N GLU A 107 14.51 3.50 -4.91
CA GLU A 107 15.14 2.49 -5.77
C GLU A 107 16.36 1.86 -5.11
N ALA A 108 17.21 2.68 -4.48
CA ALA A 108 18.39 2.21 -3.77
C ALA A 108 18.01 1.40 -2.52
N LEU A 109 16.99 1.84 -1.78
CA LEU A 109 16.45 1.10 -0.65
C LEU A 109 15.91 -0.26 -1.09
N ASN A 110 15.10 -0.29 -2.15
CA ASN A 110 14.52 -1.53 -2.65
C ASN A 110 15.61 -2.54 -3.03
N LYS A 111 16.62 -2.13 -3.82
CA LYS A 111 17.75 -3.00 -4.17
C LYS A 111 18.48 -3.55 -2.93
N THR A 112 18.62 -2.72 -1.91
CA THR A 112 19.26 -3.14 -0.64
C THR A 112 18.43 -4.19 0.07
N LEU A 113 17.12 -3.95 0.20
CA LEU A 113 16.18 -4.90 0.81
C LEU A 113 16.11 -6.21 0.03
N GLU A 114 16.03 -6.15 -1.29
CA GLU A 114 16.06 -7.33 -2.17
C GLU A 114 17.31 -8.18 -1.93
N SER A 115 18.48 -7.56 -1.78
CA SER A 115 19.74 -8.27 -1.51
C SER A 115 19.77 -9.00 -0.16
N ILE A 116 18.92 -8.58 0.79
CA ILE A 116 18.76 -9.19 2.10
C ILE A 116 17.70 -10.28 2.04
N THR A 117 16.54 -10.00 1.43
CA THR A 117 15.39 -10.92 1.42
C THR A 117 15.66 -12.18 0.61
N VAL A 118 16.43 -12.11 -0.49
CA VAL A 118 16.80 -13.30 -1.29
C VAL A 118 17.66 -14.31 -0.53
N LYS A 119 18.28 -13.91 0.59
CA LYS A 119 19.13 -14.78 1.43
C LYS A 119 18.37 -15.45 2.56
N LYS A 120 17.09 -15.11 2.76
CA LYS A 120 16.26 -15.62 3.84
C LYS A 120 15.30 -16.68 3.29
N ASN A 121 15.22 -17.81 3.98
CA ASN A 121 14.16 -18.82 3.82
C ASN A 121 13.05 -18.50 4.82
#